data_AF-A0A2D5EUG1-F1
#
_entry.id   AF-A0A2D5EUG1-F1
#
_cell.length_a   1.000
_cell.length_b   1.000
_cell.length_c   1.000
_cell.angle_alpha   90.00
_cell.angle_beta   90.00
_cell.angle_gamma   90.00
#
_symmetry.space_group_name_H-M   'P 1'
#
loop_
_entity.id
_entity.type
_entity.pdbx_description
1 polymer ?
#
loop_
_entity_poly.entity_id
_entity_poly.type
_entity_poly.pdbx_seq_one_letter_code
_entity_poly.pdbx_strand_id
1 'polypeptide(L)'
;MRRFAELFAALDRTTSTNAKVAHMAAYFEAAAPADAAWAVFFLSGRRFKRLAGWNRLAGWARAEAGVPEWLFDASSDVVGDLAETIALLVEQTAEAEDAPLHEWAARLEGLRALEEESEQRARVVGWWRSLPPGERFLLNKMMTGALRVGVSRTLVVRALAEASGLARDVLQHRLSGRWTPSAAFYAALLDPDAEQELASRPYPFYLASPLEKDPAALGAVSEWLAEWK
;
A
#
# COMPACT_ATOMS: atom_id res chain seq x y z
N MET A 1 5.96 9.55 -8.18
CA MET A 1 5.24 9.38 -6.89
C MET A 1 3.92 10.10 -6.91
N ARG A 2 3.88 11.33 -7.43
CA ARG A 2 2.67 12.13 -7.73
C ARG A 2 1.41 11.32 -8.09
N ARG A 3 1.44 10.50 -9.15
CA ARG A 3 0.27 9.68 -9.56
C ARG A 3 -0.27 8.77 -8.46
N PHE A 4 0.62 8.19 -7.64
CA PHE A 4 0.20 7.34 -6.53
C PHE A 4 -0.35 8.17 -5.36
N ALA A 5 0.17 9.37 -5.12
CA ALA A 5 -0.38 10.32 -4.15
C ALA A 5 -1.80 10.77 -4.56
N GLU A 6 -2.01 11.05 -5.85
CA GLU A 6 -3.32 11.37 -6.43
C GLU A 6 -4.31 10.21 -6.27
N LEU A 7 -3.88 8.98 -6.58
CA LEU A 7 -4.67 7.78 -6.32
C LEU A 7 -5.03 7.66 -4.84
N PHE A 8 -4.05 7.80 -3.94
CA PHE A 8 -4.27 7.68 -2.50
C PHE A 8 -5.32 8.70 -2.01
N ALA A 9 -5.20 9.96 -2.43
CA ALA A 9 -6.17 11.01 -2.09
C ALA A 9 -7.56 10.77 -2.71
N ALA A 10 -7.64 10.18 -3.90
CA ALA A 10 -8.91 9.80 -4.51
C ALA A 10 -9.59 8.65 -3.74
N LEU A 11 -8.81 7.66 -3.31
CA LEU A 11 -9.30 6.51 -2.53
C LEU A 11 -9.75 6.91 -1.12
N ASP A 12 -9.09 7.87 -0.50
CA ASP A 12 -9.42 8.36 0.84
C ASP A 12 -10.72 9.19 0.86
N ARG A 13 -10.93 10.01 -0.18
CA ARG A 13 -12.12 10.87 -0.31
C ARG A 13 -13.40 10.15 -0.72
N THR A 14 -13.34 8.84 -0.98
CA THR A 14 -14.51 8.07 -1.43
C THR A 14 -14.83 6.91 -0.51
N THR A 15 -16.12 6.73 -0.22
CA THR A 15 -16.65 5.56 0.49
C THR A 15 -17.19 4.49 -0.48
N SER A 16 -17.30 4.81 -1.78
CA SER A 16 -17.85 3.89 -2.78
C SER A 16 -16.83 2.83 -3.18
N THR A 17 -17.12 1.57 -2.88
CA THR A 17 -16.32 0.42 -3.29
C THR A 17 -16.07 0.38 -4.80
N ASN A 18 -17.07 0.71 -5.61
CA ASN A 18 -16.93 0.71 -7.07
C ASN A 18 -16.03 1.86 -7.55
N ALA A 19 -16.15 3.05 -6.95
CA ALA A 19 -15.27 4.17 -7.26
C ALA A 19 -13.80 3.85 -6.92
N LYS A 20 -13.56 3.19 -5.78
CA LYS A 20 -12.19 2.74 -5.41
C LYS A 20 -11.60 1.79 -6.43
N VAL A 21 -12.39 0.82 -6.90
CA VAL A 21 -11.97 -0.14 -7.92
C VAL A 21 -11.62 0.59 -9.22
N ALA A 22 -12.49 1.50 -9.69
CA ALA A 22 -12.27 2.26 -10.91
C ALA A 22 -11.00 3.13 -10.83
N HIS A 23 -10.77 3.83 -9.72
CA HIS A 23 -9.55 4.62 -9.53
C HIS A 23 -8.28 3.76 -9.56
N MET A 24 -8.31 2.58 -8.93
CA MET A 24 -7.18 1.65 -8.96
C MET A 24 -6.95 1.06 -10.36
N ALA A 25 -8.02 0.69 -11.07
CA ALA A 25 -7.93 0.14 -12.42
C ALA A 25 -7.29 1.16 -13.37
N ALA A 26 -7.81 2.41 -13.38
CA ALA A 26 -7.24 3.49 -14.17
C ALA A 26 -5.77 3.79 -13.82
N TYR A 27 -5.39 3.67 -12.56
CA TYR A 27 -3.98 3.78 -12.17
C TYR A 27 -3.14 2.63 -12.74
N PHE A 28 -3.60 1.39 -12.63
CA PHE A 28 -2.87 0.20 -13.11
C PHE A 28 -2.71 0.17 -14.63
N GLU A 29 -3.69 0.66 -15.38
CA GLU A 29 -3.59 0.79 -16.84
C GLU A 29 -2.53 1.80 -17.29
N ALA A 30 -2.32 2.87 -16.51
CA ALA A 30 -1.51 4.00 -16.92
C ALA A 30 -0.15 4.09 -16.22
N ALA A 31 0.07 3.36 -15.13
CA ALA A 31 1.33 3.37 -14.39
C ALA A 31 2.40 2.51 -15.06
N ALA A 32 3.66 2.91 -14.95
CA ALA A 32 4.78 2.06 -15.36
C ALA A 32 4.79 0.76 -14.52
N PRO A 33 5.19 -0.41 -15.08
CA PRO A 33 5.12 -1.70 -14.39
C PRO A 33 5.78 -1.73 -13.01
N ALA A 34 6.91 -1.04 -12.83
CA ALA A 34 7.59 -0.95 -11.54
C ALA A 34 6.74 -0.20 -10.49
N ASP A 35 6.13 0.92 -10.87
CA ASP A 35 5.26 1.71 -10.00
C ASP A 35 3.95 0.98 -9.69
N ALA A 36 3.40 0.27 -10.69
CA ALA A 36 2.22 -0.55 -10.51
C ALA A 36 2.47 -1.70 -9.52
N ALA A 37 3.63 -2.36 -9.60
CA ALA A 37 4.03 -3.40 -8.64
C ALA A 37 4.04 -2.88 -7.20
N TRP A 38 4.63 -1.70 -6.97
CA TRP A 38 4.70 -1.07 -5.66
C TRP A 38 3.33 -0.59 -5.17
N ALA A 39 2.49 -0.06 -6.06
CA ALA A 39 1.12 0.28 -5.71
C ALA A 39 0.31 -0.96 -5.26
N VAL A 40 0.42 -2.08 -5.99
CA VAL A 40 -0.19 -3.36 -5.58
C VAL A 40 0.30 -3.80 -4.21
N PHE A 41 1.61 -3.64 -3.92
CA PHE A 41 2.19 -3.98 -2.62
C PHE A 41 1.55 -3.19 -1.48
N PHE A 42 1.56 -1.86 -1.58
CA PHE A 42 1.01 -0.99 -0.53
C PHE A 42 -0.50 -1.14 -0.37
N LEU A 43 -1.25 -1.15 -1.47
CA LEU A 43 -2.72 -1.24 -1.45
C LEU A 43 -3.22 -2.63 -0.99
N SER A 44 -2.41 -3.68 -1.14
CA SER A 44 -2.71 -5.01 -0.59
C SER A 44 -2.47 -5.11 0.92
N GLY A 45 -2.14 -4.00 1.59
CA GLY A 45 -1.86 -3.93 3.02
C GLY A 45 -0.45 -4.40 3.40
N ARG A 46 0.45 -4.61 2.41
CA ARG A 46 1.86 -4.86 2.70
C ARG A 46 2.54 -3.53 3.01
N ARG A 47 3.58 -3.59 3.84
CA ARG A 47 4.28 -2.41 4.35
C ARG A 47 5.74 -2.73 4.58
N PHE A 48 6.57 -1.71 4.55
CA PHE A 48 7.93 -1.82 5.08
C PHE A 48 7.89 -2.16 6.57
N LYS A 49 8.92 -2.86 7.04
CA LYS A 49 9.20 -2.86 8.48
C LYS A 49 9.49 -1.41 8.88
N ARG A 50 8.89 -0.95 9.98
CA ARG A 50 8.99 0.45 10.45
C ARG A 50 10.43 0.97 10.32
N LEU A 51 10.62 1.96 9.46
CA LEU A 51 11.94 2.46 9.05
C LEU A 51 12.50 3.49 10.04
N ALA A 52 11.62 4.35 10.57
CA ALA A 52 11.94 5.29 11.63
C ALA A 52 10.87 5.24 12.73
N GLY A 53 11.29 5.46 13.98
CA GLY A 53 10.38 5.57 15.11
C GLY A 53 9.60 6.90 15.07
N TRP A 54 8.36 6.87 15.56
CA TRP A 54 7.49 8.05 15.66
C TRP A 54 8.19 9.26 16.30
N ASN A 55 8.81 9.06 17.47
CA ASN A 55 9.46 10.12 18.23
C ASN A 55 10.61 10.79 17.45
N ARG A 56 11.34 10.02 16.63
CA ARG A 56 12.43 10.55 15.80
C ARG A 56 11.87 11.45 14.71
N LEU A 57 10.86 10.97 13.98
CA LEU A 57 10.19 11.75 12.93
C LEU A 57 9.55 13.03 13.46
N ALA A 58 8.84 12.95 14.59
CA ALA A 58 8.26 14.11 15.26
C ALA A 58 9.35 15.12 15.68
N GLY A 59 10.44 14.64 16.30
CA GLY A 59 11.56 15.50 16.70
C GLY A 59 12.25 16.18 15.51
N TRP A 60 12.42 15.47 14.38
CA TRP A 60 13.00 16.05 13.17
C TRP A 60 12.08 17.07 12.53
N ALA A 61 10.79 16.78 12.43
CA ALA A 61 9.81 17.70 11.84
C ALA A 61 9.64 18.96 12.68
N ARG A 62 9.60 18.83 14.01
CA ARG A 62 9.59 19.95 14.95
C ARG A 62 10.80 20.86 14.75
N ALA A 63 12.00 20.27 14.69
CA ALA A 63 13.23 21.01 14.48
C ALA A 63 13.27 21.68 13.10
N GLU A 64 12.74 21.01 12.07
CA GLU A 64 12.68 21.53 10.71
C GLU A 64 11.70 22.71 10.58
N ALA A 65 10.54 22.61 11.21
CA ALA A 65 9.54 23.67 11.20
C ALA A 65 9.84 24.84 12.15
N GLY A 66 10.87 24.71 13.00
CA GLY A 66 11.23 25.74 13.98
C GLY A 66 10.16 25.98 15.05
N VAL A 67 9.29 25.01 15.32
CA VAL A 67 8.21 25.16 16.32
C VAL A 67 8.58 24.56 17.68
N PRO A 68 8.10 25.12 18.79
CA PRO A 68 8.30 24.54 20.11
C PRO A 68 7.51 23.22 20.26
N GLU A 69 7.96 22.36 21.17
CA GLU A 69 7.38 21.03 21.42
C GLU A 69 5.89 21.07 21.71
N TRP A 70 5.47 21.94 22.61
CA TRP A 70 4.05 22.04 22.98
C TRP A 70 3.14 22.40 21.79
N LEU A 71 3.63 23.19 20.82
CA LEU A 71 2.85 23.58 19.65
C LEU A 71 2.77 22.42 18.65
N PHE A 72 3.86 21.67 18.51
CA PHE A 72 3.87 20.45 17.70
C PHE A 72 2.87 19.43 18.26
N ASP A 73 2.92 19.16 19.56
CA ASP A 73 2.06 18.18 20.22
C ASP A 73 0.58 18.58 20.12
N ALA A 74 0.26 19.86 20.43
CA ALA A 74 -1.09 20.37 20.29
C ALA A 74 -1.61 20.29 18.84
N SER A 75 -0.76 20.59 17.85
CA SER A 75 -1.13 20.45 16.43
C SER A 75 -1.35 18.98 16.06
N SER A 76 -0.48 18.10 16.55
CA SER A 76 -0.57 16.66 16.28
C SER A 76 -1.82 16.03 16.90
N ASP A 77 -2.26 16.50 18.06
CA ASP A 77 -3.49 16.02 18.71
C ASP A 77 -4.74 16.44 17.92
N VAL A 78 -4.75 17.65 17.36
CA VAL A 78 -5.86 18.13 16.51
C VAL A 78 -5.93 17.37 15.19
N VAL A 79 -4.79 17.10 14.56
CA VAL A 79 -4.72 16.37 13.29
C VAL A 79 -4.97 14.87 13.48
N GLY A 80 -4.46 14.29 14.58
CA GLY A 80 -4.62 12.88 14.91
C GLY A 80 -3.73 11.91 14.10
N ASP A 81 -2.86 12.42 13.22
CA ASP A 81 -1.95 11.63 12.40
C ASP A 81 -0.62 12.34 12.15
N LEU A 82 0.51 11.77 12.59
CA LEU A 82 1.83 12.40 12.42
C LEU A 82 2.21 12.59 10.96
N ALA A 83 1.86 11.65 10.07
CA ALA A 83 2.24 11.80 8.68
C ALA A 83 1.59 13.06 8.07
N GLU A 84 0.34 13.33 8.44
CA GLU A 84 -0.38 14.55 8.09
C GLU A 84 0.17 15.78 8.83
N THR A 85 0.43 15.69 10.15
CA THR A 85 1.03 16.78 10.93
C THR A 85 2.35 17.24 10.29
N ILE A 86 3.25 16.31 9.97
CA ILE A 86 4.53 16.62 9.30
C ILE A 86 4.28 17.20 7.90
N ALA A 87 3.32 16.65 7.16
CA ALA A 87 3.00 17.13 5.81
C ALA A 87 2.53 18.58 5.79
N LEU A 88 1.73 18.98 6.79
CA LEU A 88 1.20 20.33 6.96
C LEU A 88 2.22 21.30 7.54
N LEU A 89 3.06 20.82 8.46
CA LEU A 89 3.94 21.68 9.25
C LEU A 89 5.27 22.00 8.56
N VAL A 90 5.86 21.03 7.86
CA VAL A 90 7.15 21.24 7.19
C VAL A 90 6.92 22.01 5.89
N GLU A 91 7.71 23.05 5.62
CA GLU A 91 7.60 23.80 4.37
C GLU A 91 8.37 23.13 3.24
N GLN A 92 7.84 23.23 2.02
CA GLN A 92 8.62 22.86 0.83
C GLN A 92 9.55 24.04 0.50
N THR A 93 10.86 23.81 0.59
CA THR A 93 11.88 24.86 0.38
C THR A 93 12.82 24.56 -0.79
N ALA A 94 12.71 23.38 -1.40
CA ALA A 94 13.46 22.98 -2.57
C ALA A 94 12.54 22.74 -3.79
N GLU A 95 13.14 22.67 -4.97
CA GLU A 95 12.43 22.31 -6.19
C GLU A 95 11.74 20.96 -6.05
N ALA A 96 10.52 20.86 -6.59
CA ALA A 96 9.72 19.66 -6.48
C ALA A 96 10.40 18.50 -7.23
N GLU A 97 10.69 17.42 -6.52
CA GLU A 97 11.27 16.23 -7.11
C GLU A 97 10.19 15.28 -7.64
N ASP A 98 10.09 15.13 -8.97
CA ASP A 98 9.14 14.22 -9.62
C ASP A 98 9.76 12.84 -9.89
N ALA A 99 10.21 12.16 -8.83
CA ALA A 99 10.73 10.79 -8.93
C ALA A 99 9.59 9.74 -8.87
N PRO A 100 9.68 8.63 -9.62
CA PRO A 100 8.65 7.59 -9.68
C PRO A 100 8.51 6.82 -8.35
N LEU A 101 7.38 6.14 -8.15
CA LEU A 101 7.07 5.47 -6.87
C LEU A 101 8.13 4.41 -6.50
N HIS A 102 8.58 3.62 -7.47
CA HIS A 102 9.56 2.57 -7.24
C HIS A 102 10.92 3.09 -6.77
N GLU A 103 11.34 4.28 -7.22
CA GLU A 103 12.56 4.92 -6.73
C GLU A 103 12.42 5.36 -5.27
N TRP A 104 11.27 5.94 -4.91
CA TRP A 104 10.99 6.28 -3.51
C TRP A 104 10.96 5.06 -2.61
N ALA A 105 10.38 3.95 -3.09
CA ALA A 105 10.42 2.68 -2.37
C ALA A 105 11.87 2.18 -2.15
N ALA A 106 12.72 2.23 -3.18
CA ALA A 106 14.13 1.86 -3.06
C ALA A 106 14.91 2.78 -2.10
N ARG A 107 14.63 4.09 -2.10
CA ARG A 107 15.22 5.05 -1.16
C ARG A 107 14.82 4.74 0.29
N LEU A 108 13.55 4.41 0.51
CA LEU A 108 13.03 4.00 1.82
C LEU A 108 13.68 2.69 2.31
N GLU A 109 13.88 1.72 1.42
CA GLU A 109 14.61 0.50 1.75
C GLU A 109 16.07 0.80 2.12
N GLY A 110 16.74 1.66 1.35
CA GLY A 110 18.11 2.12 1.61
C GLY A 110 18.28 2.86 2.94
N LEU A 111 17.27 3.63 3.36
CA LEU A 111 17.29 4.34 4.65
C LEU A 111 17.52 3.40 5.83
N ARG A 112 16.99 2.17 5.76
CA ARG A 112 17.15 1.16 6.81
C ARG A 112 18.58 0.65 6.96
N ALA A 113 19.38 0.72 5.90
CA ALA A 113 20.76 0.25 5.90
C ALA A 113 21.71 1.27 6.57
N LEU A 114 21.27 2.51 6.77
CA LEU A 114 22.06 3.53 7.45
C LEU A 114 22.13 3.26 8.95
N GLU A 115 23.33 3.26 9.52
CA GLU A 115 23.55 3.08 10.95
C GLU A 115 23.44 4.41 11.71
N GLU A 116 23.85 5.51 11.08
CA GLU A 116 23.92 6.82 11.73
C GLU A 116 22.57 7.56 11.68
N GLU A 117 22.07 7.96 12.85
CA GLU A 117 20.82 8.71 12.95
C GLU A 117 20.90 10.09 12.28
N SER A 118 22.05 10.75 12.35
CA SER A 118 22.28 12.06 11.73
C SER A 118 22.11 12.00 10.20
N GLU A 119 22.62 10.95 9.56
CA GLU A 119 22.49 10.73 8.12
C GLU A 119 21.03 10.40 7.75
N GLN A 120 20.37 9.53 8.51
CA GLN A 120 18.94 9.25 8.32
C GLN A 120 18.10 10.53 8.40
N ARG A 121 18.35 11.36 9.40
CA ARG A 121 17.67 12.66 9.57
C ARG A 121 17.92 13.55 8.35
N ALA A 122 19.17 13.70 7.93
CA ALA A 122 19.53 14.56 6.81
C ALA A 122 18.82 14.14 5.51
N ARG A 123 18.74 12.83 5.24
CA ARG A 123 18.01 12.28 4.08
C ARG A 123 16.52 12.59 4.15
N VAL A 124 15.88 12.28 5.28
CA VAL A 124 14.43 12.45 5.46
C VAL A 124 14.03 13.92 5.38
N VAL A 125 14.79 14.80 6.03
CA VAL A 125 14.56 16.25 5.95
C VAL A 125 14.76 16.75 4.52
N GLY A 126 15.79 16.29 3.82
CA GLY A 126 16.00 16.61 2.41
C GLY A 126 14.79 16.25 1.54
N TRP A 127 14.22 15.05 1.75
CA TRP A 127 13.00 14.62 1.05
C TRP A 127 11.79 15.47 1.39
N TRP A 128 11.60 15.84 2.66
CA TRP A 128 10.49 16.72 3.02
C TRP A 128 10.57 18.08 2.32
N ARG A 129 11.77 18.64 2.19
CA ARG A 129 11.99 19.93 1.52
C ARG A 129 11.73 19.87 0.02
N SER A 130 11.92 18.72 -0.63
CA SER A 130 11.72 18.53 -2.07
C SER A 130 10.34 18.01 -2.47
N LEU A 131 9.49 17.63 -1.51
CA LEU A 131 8.18 17.05 -1.80
C LEU A 131 7.02 18.00 -1.52
N PRO A 132 6.04 18.11 -2.44
CA PRO A 132 4.76 18.77 -2.17
C PRO A 132 3.98 18.10 -1.03
N PRO A 133 3.03 18.80 -0.37
CA PRO A 133 2.34 18.30 0.83
C PRO A 133 1.71 16.91 0.67
N GLY A 134 1.02 16.64 -0.44
CA GLY A 134 0.37 15.34 -0.68
C GLY A 134 1.37 14.18 -0.86
N GLU A 135 2.50 14.44 -1.50
CA GLU A 135 3.57 13.45 -1.70
C GLU A 135 4.37 13.24 -0.40
N ARG A 136 4.60 14.31 0.36
CA ARG A 136 5.22 14.25 1.69
C ARG A 136 4.39 13.45 2.68
N PHE A 137 3.07 13.67 2.68
CA PHE A 137 2.12 12.88 3.45
C PHE A 137 2.23 11.40 3.11
N LEU A 138 2.19 11.05 1.83
CA LEU A 138 2.31 9.67 1.37
C LEU A 138 3.67 9.05 1.74
N LEU A 139 4.77 9.78 1.57
CA LEU A 139 6.11 9.33 1.99
C LEU A 139 6.13 8.98 3.48
N ASN A 140 5.58 9.84 4.33
CA ASN A 140 5.50 9.61 5.76
C ASN A 140 4.62 8.39 6.11
N LYS A 141 3.51 8.18 5.40
CA LYS A 141 2.67 6.98 5.54
C LYS A 141 3.41 5.71 5.15
N MET A 142 4.18 5.73 4.07
CA MET A 142 5.02 4.60 3.66
C MET A 142 6.11 4.30 4.68
N MET A 143 6.79 5.33 5.18
CA MET A 143 7.91 5.21 6.13
C MET A 143 7.48 4.68 7.50
N THR A 144 6.32 5.12 7.98
CA THR A 144 5.72 4.66 9.26
C THR A 144 4.97 3.33 9.12
N GLY A 145 4.65 2.92 7.89
CA GLY A 145 3.84 1.73 7.60
C GLY A 145 2.36 1.91 7.97
N ALA A 146 1.90 3.15 8.13
CA ALA A 146 0.52 3.51 8.51
C ALA A 146 -0.37 3.83 7.28
N LEU A 147 -0.07 3.20 6.13
CA LEU A 147 -0.73 3.45 4.85
C LEU A 147 -2.10 2.73 4.81
N ARG A 148 -3.10 3.34 5.45
CA ARG A 148 -4.49 2.86 5.49
C ARG A 148 -5.35 3.78 4.62
N VAL A 149 -6.09 3.19 3.67
CA VAL A 149 -6.98 3.93 2.76
C VAL A 149 -8.31 3.20 2.50
N GLY A 150 -8.66 2.27 3.39
CA GLY A 150 -9.89 1.47 3.28
C GLY A 150 -9.96 0.66 1.98
N VAL A 151 -8.81 0.15 1.51
CA VAL A 151 -8.70 -0.76 0.37
C VAL A 151 -8.24 -2.12 0.90
N SER A 152 -9.01 -3.16 0.59
CA SER A 152 -8.65 -4.54 0.91
C SER A 152 -7.92 -5.19 -0.26
N ARG A 153 -7.17 -6.26 0.03
CA ARG A 153 -6.54 -7.10 -1.02
C ARG A 153 -7.57 -7.57 -2.07
N THR A 154 -8.80 -7.86 -1.67
CA THR A 154 -9.89 -8.24 -2.58
C THR A 154 -10.24 -7.13 -3.56
N LEU A 155 -10.24 -5.86 -3.14
CA LEU A 155 -10.49 -4.74 -4.03
C LEU A 155 -9.33 -4.50 -4.99
N VAL A 156 -8.08 -4.69 -4.55
CA VAL A 156 -6.90 -4.64 -5.42
C VAL A 156 -6.98 -5.70 -6.51
N VAL A 157 -7.31 -6.96 -6.14
CA VAL A 157 -7.50 -8.05 -7.10
C VAL A 157 -8.61 -7.72 -8.10
N ARG A 158 -9.73 -7.15 -7.63
CA ARG A 158 -10.82 -6.73 -8.51
C ARG A 158 -10.39 -5.64 -9.50
N ALA A 159 -9.63 -4.65 -9.05
CA ALA A 159 -9.12 -3.59 -9.92
C ALA A 159 -8.07 -4.09 -10.92
N LEU A 160 -7.19 -5.02 -10.52
CA LEU A 160 -6.27 -5.67 -11.44
C LEU A 160 -7.00 -6.49 -12.50
N ALA A 161 -8.07 -7.18 -12.13
CA ALA A 161 -8.91 -7.93 -13.08
C ALA A 161 -9.58 -6.99 -14.09
N GLU A 162 -10.08 -5.84 -13.63
CA GLU A 162 -10.67 -4.82 -14.50
C GLU A 162 -9.63 -4.24 -15.48
N ALA A 163 -8.43 -3.91 -15.00
CA ALA A 163 -7.36 -3.34 -15.82
C ALA A 163 -6.71 -4.33 -16.81
N SER A 164 -6.70 -5.63 -16.50
CA SER A 164 -5.99 -6.66 -17.30
C SER A 164 -6.91 -7.60 -18.08
N GLY A 165 -8.20 -7.66 -17.74
CA GLY A 165 -9.13 -8.66 -18.26
C GLY A 165 -8.93 -10.08 -17.70
N LEU A 166 -7.96 -10.30 -16.80
CA LEU A 166 -7.72 -11.62 -16.20
C LEU A 166 -8.74 -11.97 -15.12
N ALA A 167 -8.97 -13.27 -14.95
CA ALA A 167 -9.87 -13.78 -13.92
C ALA A 167 -9.33 -13.50 -12.50
N ARG A 168 -10.24 -13.15 -11.58
CA ARG A 168 -9.88 -12.72 -10.20
C ARG A 168 -9.21 -13.82 -9.39
N ASP A 169 -9.63 -15.05 -9.58
CA ASP A 169 -9.06 -16.25 -8.94
C ASP A 169 -7.61 -16.48 -9.37
N VAL A 170 -7.30 -16.31 -10.66
CA VAL A 170 -5.93 -16.36 -11.21
C VAL A 170 -5.06 -15.29 -10.55
N LEU A 171 -5.52 -14.03 -10.54
CA LEU A 171 -4.78 -12.92 -9.93
C LEU A 171 -4.61 -13.10 -8.41
N GLN A 172 -5.65 -13.54 -7.71
CA GLN A 172 -5.57 -13.83 -6.27
C GLN A 172 -4.53 -14.90 -5.98
N HIS A 173 -4.52 -15.98 -6.77
CA HIS A 173 -3.54 -17.05 -6.67
C HIS A 173 -2.12 -16.55 -6.95
N ARG A 174 -1.90 -15.80 -8.04
CA ARG A 174 -0.59 -15.19 -8.38
C ARG A 174 -0.09 -14.18 -7.35
N LEU A 175 -0.98 -13.49 -6.64
CA LEU A 175 -0.62 -12.61 -5.52
C LEU A 175 -0.39 -13.33 -4.19
N SER A 176 -0.60 -14.65 -4.15
CA SER A 176 -0.43 -15.45 -2.93
C SER A 176 1.04 -15.79 -2.67
N GLY A 177 1.37 -16.03 -1.41
CA GLY A 177 2.73 -16.27 -0.96
C GLY A 177 3.60 -15.00 -0.88
N ARG A 178 4.91 -15.20 -0.82
CA ARG A 178 5.92 -14.13 -0.79
C ARG A 178 6.28 -13.73 -2.20
N TRP A 179 6.42 -12.43 -2.42
CA TRP A 179 6.85 -11.83 -3.68
C TRP A 179 7.43 -10.46 -3.40
N THR A 180 8.34 -10.02 -4.26
CA THR A 180 8.99 -8.71 -4.20
C THR A 180 8.46 -7.84 -5.33
N PRO A 181 8.05 -6.59 -5.08
CA PRO A 181 7.56 -5.71 -6.13
C PRO A 181 8.68 -5.43 -7.14
N SER A 182 8.42 -5.69 -8.42
CA SER A 182 9.31 -5.34 -9.52
C SER A 182 8.52 -5.25 -10.82
N ALA A 183 9.10 -4.60 -11.84
CA ALA A 183 8.50 -4.58 -13.18
C ALA A 183 8.30 -6.00 -13.73
N ALA A 184 9.29 -6.89 -13.55
CA ALA A 184 9.20 -8.28 -13.98
C ALA A 184 8.08 -9.05 -13.26
N PHE A 185 7.93 -8.85 -11.94
CA PHE A 185 6.84 -9.43 -11.18
C PHE A 185 5.47 -8.96 -11.69
N TYR A 186 5.32 -7.66 -11.95
CA TYR A 186 4.05 -7.12 -12.42
C TYR A 186 3.70 -7.60 -13.83
N ALA A 187 4.69 -7.69 -14.73
CA ALA A 187 4.51 -8.27 -16.05
C ALA A 187 4.04 -9.74 -15.95
N ALA A 188 4.74 -10.57 -15.16
CA ALA A 188 4.37 -11.97 -14.95
C ALA A 188 2.99 -12.12 -14.24
N LEU A 189 2.63 -11.19 -13.37
CA LEU A 189 1.33 -11.17 -12.71
C LEU A 189 0.19 -11.02 -13.74
N LEU A 190 0.40 -10.20 -14.78
CA LEU A 190 -0.59 -9.87 -15.80
C LEU A 190 -0.44 -10.65 -17.11
N ASP A 191 0.56 -11.51 -17.22
CA ASP A 191 0.79 -12.32 -18.41
C ASP A 191 -0.29 -13.43 -18.53
N PRO A 192 -1.14 -13.44 -19.58
CA PRO A 192 -2.16 -14.46 -19.76
C PRO A 192 -1.55 -15.85 -19.99
N ASP A 193 -0.36 -15.90 -20.60
CA ASP A 193 0.33 -17.12 -21.02
C ASP A 193 1.40 -17.55 -20.03
N ALA A 194 1.52 -16.89 -18.88
CA ALA A 194 2.42 -17.31 -17.82
C ALA A 194 2.07 -18.74 -17.37
N GLU A 195 2.76 -19.71 -17.99
CA GLU A 195 2.75 -21.12 -17.64
C GLU A 195 3.03 -21.24 -16.15
N GLN A 196 2.29 -22.13 -15.51
CA GLN A 196 2.18 -22.27 -14.07
C GLN A 196 3.53 -22.58 -13.40
N GLU A 197 4.37 -21.56 -13.18
CA GLU A 197 5.34 -21.45 -12.06
C GLU A 197 4.61 -21.33 -10.70
N LEU A 198 3.37 -21.81 -10.65
CA LEU A 198 2.42 -21.82 -9.56
C LEU A 198 2.39 -23.18 -8.85
N ALA A 199 3.08 -24.22 -9.36
CA ALA A 199 3.06 -25.58 -8.81
C ALA A 199 3.53 -25.66 -7.33
N SER A 200 4.20 -24.63 -6.82
CA SER A 200 4.67 -24.57 -5.42
C SER A 200 3.93 -23.56 -4.55
N ARG A 201 2.88 -22.90 -5.05
CA ARG A 201 2.07 -21.98 -4.24
C ARG A 201 0.80 -22.70 -3.79
N PRO A 202 0.54 -22.79 -2.48
CA PRO A 202 -0.66 -23.45 -2.01
C PRO A 202 -1.89 -22.68 -2.49
N TYR A 203 -2.85 -23.42 -3.05
CA TYR A 203 -4.18 -22.88 -3.26
C TYR A 203 -4.76 -22.47 -1.88
N PRO A 204 -5.45 -21.33 -1.79
CA PRO A 204 -6.17 -20.99 -0.58
C PRO A 204 -7.14 -22.13 -0.22
N PHE A 205 -7.17 -22.53 1.06
CA PHE A 205 -8.13 -23.53 1.52
C PHE A 205 -9.56 -23.03 1.25
N TYR A 206 -10.38 -23.88 0.63
CA TYR A 206 -11.80 -23.66 0.56
C TYR A 206 -12.40 -23.97 1.93
N LEU A 207 -12.84 -22.92 2.64
CA LEU A 207 -13.33 -23.07 4.01
C LEU A 207 -14.80 -23.50 3.98
N ALA A 208 -15.12 -24.59 4.68
CA ALA A 208 -16.49 -25.00 4.90
C ALA A 208 -17.21 -23.98 5.80
N SER A 209 -18.36 -23.48 5.33
CA SER A 209 -19.24 -22.66 6.16
C SER A 209 -19.98 -23.56 7.16
N PRO A 210 -20.20 -23.12 8.41
CA PRO A 210 -21.02 -23.87 9.35
C PRO A 210 -22.44 -24.02 8.81
N LEU A 211 -23.10 -25.11 9.17
CA LEU A 211 -24.51 -25.30 8.84
C LEU A 211 -25.35 -24.32 9.67
N GLU A 212 -26.03 -23.37 9.02
CA GLU A 212 -26.90 -22.41 9.73
C GLU A 212 -28.33 -22.95 9.96
N LYS A 213 -28.74 -23.95 9.19
CA LYS A 213 -30.07 -24.57 9.24
C LYS A 213 -29.96 -26.02 9.68
N ASP A 214 -31.10 -26.61 10.04
CA ASP A 214 -31.18 -28.04 10.34
C ASP A 214 -30.71 -28.89 9.13
N PRO A 215 -29.89 -29.95 9.33
CA PRO A 215 -29.44 -30.84 8.26
C PRO A 215 -30.56 -31.42 7.40
N ALA A 216 -31.76 -31.63 7.95
CA ALA A 216 -32.91 -32.11 7.19
C ALA A 216 -33.35 -31.13 6.09
N ALA A 217 -32.97 -29.85 6.17
CA ALA A 217 -33.27 -28.84 5.18
C ALA A 217 -32.31 -28.85 3.97
N LEU A 218 -31.28 -29.70 3.97
CA LEU A 218 -30.27 -29.78 2.90
C LEU A 218 -30.72 -30.59 1.68
N GLY A 219 -31.89 -31.24 1.74
CA GLY A 219 -32.40 -32.06 0.65
C GLY A 219 -31.97 -33.53 0.75
N ALA A 220 -31.87 -34.21 -0.39
CA ALA A 220 -31.60 -35.64 -0.43
C ALA A 220 -30.13 -35.94 -0.12
N VAL A 221 -29.86 -36.89 0.77
CA VAL A 221 -28.50 -37.28 1.18
C VAL A 221 -27.62 -37.69 -0.02
N SER A 222 -28.20 -38.24 -1.08
CA SER A 222 -27.49 -38.63 -2.30
C SER A 222 -26.87 -37.47 -3.09
N GLU A 223 -27.24 -36.23 -2.78
CA GLU A 223 -26.67 -35.02 -3.40
C GLU A 223 -25.44 -34.49 -2.64
N TRP A 224 -25.08 -35.12 -1.52
CA TRP A 224 -24.03 -34.65 -0.61
C TRP A 224 -22.90 -35.67 -0.46
N LEU A 225 -21.69 -35.15 -0.29
CA LEU A 225 -20.52 -35.91 0.15
C LEU A 225 -20.23 -35.57 1.62
N ALA A 226 -19.99 -36.58 2.44
CA ALA A 226 -19.69 -36.42 3.86
C ALA A 226 -18.37 -37.09 4.21
N GLU A 227 -17.48 -36.33 4.86
CA GLU A 227 -16.17 -36.79 5.31
C GLU A 227 -16.00 -36.46 6.80
N TRP A 228 -15.16 -37.23 7.50
CA TRP A 228 -14.80 -36.93 8.88
C TRP A 228 -13.95 -35.67 8.93
N LYS A 229 -14.38 -34.70 9.74
CA LYS A 229 -13.66 -33.45 9.99
C LYS A 229 -12.72 -33.58 11.19
#